data_AF-A0A136P0P5-F1
#
_entry.id   AF-A0A136P0P5-F1
#
_cell.length_a   1.000
_cell.length_b   1.000
_cell.length_c   1.000
_cell.angle_alpha   90.00
_cell.angle_beta   90.00
_cell.angle_gamma   90.00
#
_symmetry.space_group_name_H-M   'P 1'
#
loop_
_entity.id
_entity.type
_entity.pdbx_description
1 polymer ?
#
loop_
_entity_poly.entity_id
_entity_poly.type
_entity_poly.pdbx_seq_one_letter_code
_entity_poly.pdbx_strand_id
1 'polypeptide(L)'
;MYKQFRTLLNKAISAAKENDKPFYLALLYNKALTSVATDYYSEDDVLDYEMLKKETLENLKVLNINEQYHILYNDMFMFTKKTGSIRDEKDLGRLNEIIKNPLLQNESNAVSFDAKFKYYTILGHYYRITGDNESWIKYRHRLVKLMESGKKYIKENPRSYIMALNNYLNACILTKNFGDFDKTLDRLKKFSKQFEGKKEFLEMQSRVFLLVSDLELNYCIKTNRFENLIKLINDAESGFVKFGIKIAESRKISLYNRIAYAAFLTGDYDKSIYYLNRIINLNNPAIEPEQHIFARIRSLIVHYEAGNFDLLEYSIKSTKRFLEKNKRIFRFEKLIMKFISEAVNYPEESDRKELYKKLKNDITGLMNDRFEKNVLEQFDFLSWTESKIKKITMPEMLKLKAA
;
A
#
# COMPACT_ATOMS: atom_id res chain seq x y z
N MET A 1 -25.40 47.85 -0.09
CA MET A 1 -24.93 46.65 -0.84
C MET A 1 -23.43 46.39 -0.59
N TYR A 2 -22.55 47.38 -0.78
CA TYR A 2 -21.09 47.26 -0.57
C TYR A 2 -20.64 46.84 0.84
N LYS A 3 -21.24 47.38 1.91
CA LYS A 3 -20.92 47.00 3.31
C LYS A 3 -21.21 45.53 3.63
N GLN A 4 -22.32 45.00 3.10
CA GLN A 4 -22.67 43.58 3.23
C GLN A 4 -21.69 42.69 2.46
N PHE A 5 -21.28 43.10 1.26
CA PHE A 5 -20.24 42.42 0.49
C PHE A 5 -18.92 42.33 1.25
N ARG A 6 -18.38 43.44 1.77
CA ARG A 6 -17.13 43.46 2.55
C ARG A 6 -17.21 42.57 3.80
N THR A 7 -18.33 42.62 4.51
CA THR A 7 -18.56 41.78 5.70
C THR A 7 -18.53 40.29 5.36
N LEU A 8 -19.19 39.89 4.26
CA LEU A 8 -19.19 38.51 3.80
C LEU A 8 -17.81 38.07 3.31
N LEU A 9 -17.08 38.95 2.61
CA LEU A 9 -15.75 38.69 2.10
C LEU A 9 -14.75 38.45 3.25
N ASN A 10 -14.75 39.29 4.27
CA ASN A 10 -13.88 39.11 5.44
C ASN A 10 -14.21 37.83 6.20
N LYS A 11 -15.50 37.51 6.39
CA LYS A 11 -15.92 36.22 6.97
C LYS A 11 -15.43 35.04 6.14
N ALA A 12 -15.51 35.12 4.82
CA ALA A 12 -15.03 34.07 3.93
C ALA A 12 -13.49 33.92 3.99
N ILE A 13 -12.74 35.03 4.04
CA ILE A 13 -11.29 35.02 4.21
C ILE A 13 -10.91 34.38 5.54
N SER A 14 -11.55 34.78 6.66
CA SER A 14 -11.32 34.18 7.97
C SER A 14 -11.61 32.68 7.96
N ALA A 15 -12.74 32.26 7.40
CA ALA A 15 -13.08 30.85 7.28
C ALA A 15 -12.05 30.08 6.43
N ALA A 16 -11.58 30.65 5.32
CA ALA A 16 -10.57 30.01 4.47
C ALA A 16 -9.19 29.93 5.15
N LYS A 17 -8.80 30.93 5.96
CA LYS A 17 -7.59 30.90 6.80
C LYS A 17 -7.70 29.80 7.87
N GLU A 18 -8.80 29.77 8.63
CA GLU A 18 -9.03 28.79 9.70
C GLU A 18 -9.03 27.33 9.21
N ASN A 19 -9.42 27.11 7.95
CA ASN A 19 -9.51 25.79 7.33
C ASN A 19 -8.36 25.47 6.36
N ASP A 20 -7.28 26.28 6.36
CA ASP A 20 -6.07 26.09 5.55
C ASP A 20 -6.36 25.89 4.06
N LYS A 21 -7.12 26.83 3.47
CA LYS A 21 -7.61 26.76 2.08
C LYS A 21 -6.92 27.78 1.16
N PRO A 22 -5.63 27.60 0.81
CA PRO A 22 -4.85 28.62 0.10
C PRO A 22 -5.36 28.94 -1.31
N PHE A 23 -5.95 27.96 -2.01
CA PHE A 23 -6.58 28.19 -3.31
C PHE A 23 -7.79 29.13 -3.20
N TYR A 24 -8.66 28.87 -2.21
CA TYR A 24 -9.81 29.74 -1.95
C TYR A 24 -9.39 31.11 -1.43
N LEU A 25 -8.34 31.19 -0.61
CA LEU A 25 -7.75 32.46 -0.20
C LEU A 25 -7.24 33.27 -1.39
N ALA A 26 -6.60 32.65 -2.39
CA ALA A 26 -6.14 33.36 -3.57
C ALA A 26 -7.32 33.98 -4.36
N LEU A 27 -8.42 33.23 -4.50
CA LEU A 27 -9.66 33.73 -5.13
C LEU A 27 -10.30 34.88 -4.33
N LEU A 28 -10.35 34.75 -3.01
CA LEU A 28 -10.95 35.75 -2.12
C LEU A 28 -10.10 37.03 -2.06
N TYR A 29 -8.77 36.90 -1.98
CA TYR A 29 -7.86 38.04 -2.03
C TYR A 29 -7.89 38.75 -3.38
N ASN A 30 -7.99 38.00 -4.48
CA ASN A 30 -8.19 38.61 -5.80
C ASN A 30 -9.47 39.47 -5.82
N LYS A 31 -10.59 38.94 -5.32
CA LYS A 31 -11.85 39.70 -5.18
C LYS A 31 -11.70 40.93 -4.27
N ALA A 32 -10.99 40.80 -3.15
CA ALA A 32 -10.72 41.90 -2.23
C ALA A 32 -9.91 43.02 -2.90
N LEU A 33 -8.82 42.67 -3.60
CA LEU A 33 -7.99 43.62 -4.34
C LEU A 33 -8.78 44.33 -5.45
N THR A 34 -9.65 43.61 -6.17
CA THR A 34 -10.54 44.24 -7.15
C THR A 34 -11.48 45.25 -6.50
N SER A 35 -12.03 44.94 -5.32
CA SER A 35 -12.93 45.87 -4.62
C SER A 35 -12.24 47.16 -4.17
N VAL A 36 -10.96 47.10 -3.80
CA VAL A 36 -10.17 48.30 -3.46
C VAL A 36 -10.10 49.27 -4.65
N ALA A 37 -9.94 48.75 -5.87
CA ALA A 37 -9.90 49.59 -7.07
C ALA A 37 -11.27 50.16 -7.46
N THR A 38 -12.38 49.44 -7.18
CA THR A 38 -13.74 49.90 -7.51
C THR A 38 -14.34 50.86 -6.49
N ASP A 39 -13.80 50.90 -5.28
CA ASP A 39 -14.32 51.70 -4.16
C ASP A 39 -13.64 53.10 -4.04
N TYR A 40 -13.06 53.60 -5.14
CA TYR A 40 -12.29 54.86 -5.19
C TYR A 40 -13.02 56.11 -4.64
N TYR A 41 -14.35 56.07 -4.56
CA TYR A 41 -15.19 57.17 -4.07
C TYR A 41 -15.91 56.89 -2.74
N SER A 42 -15.62 55.78 -2.04
CA SER A 42 -16.29 55.46 -0.77
C SER A 42 -15.59 56.11 0.42
N GLU A 43 -16.30 56.93 1.21
CA GLU A 43 -15.81 57.54 2.46
C GLU A 43 -15.66 56.53 3.63
N ASP A 44 -16.15 55.30 3.46
CA ASP A 44 -16.12 54.24 4.47
C ASP A 44 -14.86 53.36 4.36
N ASP A 45 -14.11 53.30 5.46
CA ASP A 45 -13.10 52.32 5.91
C ASP A 45 -12.53 51.41 4.79
N VAL A 46 -11.43 51.88 4.20
CA VAL A 46 -10.69 51.19 3.13
C VAL A 46 -10.09 49.90 3.70
N LEU A 47 -10.31 48.76 3.04
CA LEU A 47 -9.56 47.54 3.35
C LEU A 47 -8.07 47.89 3.37
N ASP A 48 -7.35 47.59 4.47
CA ASP A 48 -5.92 47.87 4.58
C ASP A 48 -5.18 47.22 3.41
N TYR A 49 -4.85 48.04 2.41
CA TYR A 49 -4.33 47.59 1.13
C TYR A 49 -2.94 46.99 1.29
N GLU A 50 -2.11 47.56 2.18
CA GLU A 50 -0.75 47.06 2.42
C GLU A 50 -0.80 45.71 3.15
N MET A 51 -1.68 45.55 4.13
CA MET A 51 -1.91 44.25 4.76
C MET A 51 -2.43 43.23 3.74
N LEU A 52 -3.45 43.58 2.95
CA LEU A 52 -4.04 42.69 1.95
C LEU A 52 -3.04 42.26 0.88
N LYS A 53 -2.21 43.19 0.40
CA LYS A 53 -1.12 42.92 -0.55
C LYS A 53 -0.11 41.93 0.03
N LYS A 54 0.35 42.16 1.27
CA LYS A 54 1.27 41.26 1.96
C LYS A 54 0.68 39.86 2.10
N GLU A 55 -0.54 39.75 2.64
CA GLU A 55 -1.21 38.46 2.84
C GLU A 55 -1.47 37.71 1.52
N THR A 56 -1.77 38.44 0.44
CA THR A 56 -1.94 37.86 -0.90
C THR A 56 -0.64 37.23 -1.38
N LEU A 57 0.47 37.96 -1.31
CA LEU A 57 1.78 37.47 -1.76
C LEU A 57 2.29 36.30 -0.92
N GLU A 58 2.07 36.33 0.39
CA GLU A 58 2.39 35.20 1.28
C GLU A 58 1.56 33.96 0.95
N ASN A 59 0.25 34.12 0.74
CA ASN A 59 -0.62 33.00 0.35
C ASN A 59 -0.24 32.42 -1.02
N LEU A 60 0.13 33.25 -2.00
CA LEU A 60 0.59 32.77 -3.31
C LEU A 60 1.87 31.95 -3.21
N LYS A 61 2.80 32.30 -2.30
CA LYS A 61 4.00 31.48 -2.02
C LYS A 61 3.62 30.11 -1.47
N VAL A 62 2.70 30.06 -0.50
CA VAL A 62 2.21 28.79 0.09
C VAL A 62 1.50 27.95 -0.96
N LEU A 63 0.61 28.55 -1.77
CA LEU A 63 -0.11 27.87 -2.84
C LEU A 63 0.87 27.26 -3.85
N ASN A 64 1.86 28.03 -4.30
CA ASN A 64 2.88 27.55 -5.23
C ASN A 64 3.67 26.35 -4.67
N ILE A 65 4.02 26.36 -3.38
CA ILE A 65 4.70 25.22 -2.74
C ILE A 65 3.76 24.00 -2.69
N ASN A 66 2.49 24.19 -2.31
CA ASN A 66 1.51 23.10 -2.25
C ASN A 66 1.31 22.43 -3.62
N GLU A 67 1.21 23.21 -4.69
CA GLU A 67 1.05 22.68 -6.05
C GLU A 67 2.31 21.92 -6.51
N GLN A 68 3.51 22.39 -6.20
CA GLN A 68 4.74 21.64 -6.49
C GLN A 68 4.77 20.29 -5.76
N TYR A 69 4.38 20.24 -4.49
CA TYR A 69 4.23 18.97 -3.77
C TYR A 69 3.14 18.09 -4.39
N HIS A 70 2.05 18.67 -4.87
CA HIS A 70 0.97 17.95 -5.56
C HIS A 70 1.46 17.29 -6.84
N ILE A 71 2.25 18.00 -7.65
CA ILE A 71 2.90 17.46 -8.84
C ILE A 71 3.84 16.31 -8.46
N LEU A 72 4.75 16.50 -7.49
CA LEU A 72 5.67 15.45 -7.05
C LEU A 72 4.95 14.20 -6.51
N TYR A 73 3.85 14.40 -5.80
CA TYR A 73 3.01 13.30 -5.30
C TYR A 73 2.40 12.50 -6.47
N ASN A 74 1.89 13.20 -7.48
CA ASN A 74 1.33 12.57 -8.67
C ASN A 74 2.41 11.91 -9.52
N ASP A 75 3.60 12.49 -9.64
CA ASP A 75 4.73 11.88 -10.35
C ASP A 75 5.12 10.54 -9.71
N MET A 76 5.24 10.50 -8.37
CA MET A 76 5.47 9.27 -7.62
C MET A 76 4.35 8.24 -7.84
N PHE A 77 3.08 8.67 -7.80
CA PHE A 77 1.94 7.79 -8.03
C PHE A 77 1.90 7.23 -9.46
N MET A 78 2.13 8.07 -10.47
CA MET A 78 2.12 7.67 -11.87
C MET A 78 3.31 6.77 -12.20
N PHE A 79 4.48 7.06 -11.63
CA PHE A 79 5.66 6.20 -11.71
C PHE A 79 5.34 4.80 -11.15
N THR A 80 4.85 4.72 -9.90
CA THR A 80 4.54 3.43 -9.27
C THR A 80 3.46 2.66 -10.02
N LYS A 81 2.40 3.32 -10.50
CA LYS A 81 1.34 2.69 -11.30
C LYS A 81 1.86 2.11 -12.62
N LYS A 82 2.80 2.79 -13.28
CA LYS A 82 3.36 2.37 -14.57
C LYS A 82 4.42 1.27 -14.41
N THR A 83 5.25 1.38 -13.38
CA THR A 83 6.40 0.50 -13.16
C THR A 83 6.06 -0.74 -12.33
N GLY A 84 5.10 -0.67 -11.41
CA GLY A 84 4.87 -1.75 -10.44
C GLY A 84 6.10 -1.95 -9.53
N SER A 85 6.56 -3.20 -9.40
CA SER A 85 7.80 -3.52 -8.69
C SER A 85 9.03 -3.03 -9.48
N ILE A 86 9.94 -2.32 -8.80
CA ILE A 86 11.25 -1.96 -9.33
C ILE A 86 12.14 -3.20 -9.31
N ARG A 87 12.55 -3.66 -10.49
CA ARG A 87 13.43 -4.81 -10.68
C ARG A 87 14.60 -4.55 -11.62
N ASP A 88 14.91 -3.28 -11.89
CA ASP A 88 16.10 -2.87 -12.63
C ASP A 88 16.63 -1.50 -12.18
N GLU A 89 17.88 -1.22 -12.58
CA GLU A 89 18.60 0.01 -12.28
C GLU A 89 17.96 1.26 -12.88
N LYS A 90 17.32 1.11 -14.04
CA LYS A 90 16.76 2.23 -14.79
C LYS A 90 15.55 2.81 -14.06
N ASP A 91 14.67 1.94 -13.59
CA ASP A 91 13.50 2.34 -12.82
C ASP A 91 13.89 2.85 -11.42
N LEU A 92 14.91 2.26 -10.79
CA LEU A 92 15.48 2.81 -9.56
C LEU A 92 16.06 4.21 -9.76
N GLY A 93 16.76 4.45 -10.87
CA GLY A 93 17.30 5.75 -11.25
C GLY A 93 16.21 6.83 -11.36
N ARG A 94 15.11 6.52 -12.06
CA ARG A 94 13.94 7.41 -12.19
C ARG A 94 13.28 7.72 -10.85
N LEU A 95 13.13 6.70 -10.00
CA LEU A 95 12.61 6.90 -8.64
C LEU A 95 13.51 7.87 -7.84
N ASN A 96 14.83 7.69 -7.94
CA ASN A 96 15.80 8.55 -7.25
C ASN A 96 15.80 9.99 -7.80
N GLU A 97 15.53 10.21 -9.09
CA GLU A 97 15.39 11.55 -9.67
C GLU A 97 14.24 12.33 -9.02
N ILE A 98 13.09 11.69 -8.78
CA ILE A 98 11.97 12.32 -8.08
C ILE A 98 12.40 12.77 -6.68
N ILE A 99 13.06 11.88 -5.93
CA ILE A 99 13.45 12.17 -4.54
C ILE A 99 14.57 13.19 -4.43
N LYS A 100 15.40 13.40 -5.46
CA LYS A 100 16.43 14.45 -5.48
C LYS A 100 15.87 15.88 -5.55
N ASN A 101 14.56 16.05 -5.74
CA ASN A 101 13.96 17.38 -5.76
C ASN A 101 14.27 18.16 -4.46
N PRO A 102 14.66 19.45 -4.54
CA PRO A 102 14.99 20.28 -3.38
C PRO A 102 13.91 20.32 -2.29
N LEU A 103 12.63 20.29 -2.68
CA LEU A 103 11.51 20.28 -1.74
C LEU A 103 11.51 19.02 -0.86
N LEU A 104 11.98 17.89 -1.38
CA LEU A 104 12.01 16.62 -0.65
C LEU A 104 13.24 16.45 0.25
N GLN A 105 14.23 17.34 0.16
CA GLN A 105 15.46 17.24 0.95
C GLN A 105 15.28 17.69 2.40
N ASN A 106 14.35 18.60 2.67
CA ASN A 106 14.13 19.12 4.01
C ASN A 106 12.64 19.29 4.31
N GLU A 107 12.20 18.72 5.42
CA GLU A 107 10.83 18.82 5.93
C GLU A 107 10.39 20.28 6.14
N SER A 108 11.30 21.20 6.45
CA SER A 108 10.99 22.63 6.62
C SER A 108 10.43 23.29 5.35
N ASN A 109 10.69 22.72 4.17
CA ASN A 109 10.15 23.21 2.90
C ASN A 109 8.65 22.91 2.77
N ALA A 110 8.13 21.93 3.52
CA ALA A 110 6.71 21.62 3.58
C ALA A 110 6.02 22.51 4.63
N VAL A 111 5.61 23.71 4.21
CA VAL A 111 5.13 24.76 5.13
C VAL A 111 3.66 24.60 5.58
N SER A 112 2.86 23.82 4.84
CA SER A 112 1.43 23.62 5.12
C SER A 112 1.11 22.18 5.51
N PHE A 113 -0.07 21.93 6.09
CA PHE A 113 -0.56 20.57 6.34
C PHE A 113 -0.55 19.72 5.06
N ASP A 114 -1.06 20.26 3.96
CA ASP A 114 -1.18 19.55 2.69
C ASP A 114 0.20 19.23 2.07
N ALA A 115 1.14 20.17 2.14
CA ALA A 115 2.52 19.95 1.74
C ALA A 115 3.20 18.87 2.59
N LYS A 116 3.05 18.91 3.92
CA LYS A 116 3.62 17.90 4.84
C LYS A 116 3.01 16.52 4.61
N PHE A 117 1.70 16.45 4.36
CA PHE A 117 1.00 15.22 4.05
C PHE A 117 1.61 14.55 2.82
N LYS A 118 1.82 15.31 1.75
CA LYS A 118 2.44 14.82 0.51
C LYS A 118 3.91 14.46 0.70
N TYR A 119 4.69 15.31 1.37
CA TYR A 119 6.09 15.06 1.71
C TYR A 119 6.28 13.72 2.44
N TYR A 120 5.57 13.48 3.56
CA TYR A 120 5.66 12.22 4.29
C TYR A 120 5.13 11.03 3.50
N THR A 121 4.11 11.23 2.67
CA THR A 121 3.58 10.16 1.84
C THR A 121 4.59 9.73 0.79
N ILE A 122 5.16 10.67 0.04
CA ILE A 122 6.20 10.43 -0.98
C ILE A 122 7.39 9.70 -0.37
N LEU A 123 7.97 10.22 0.71
CA LEU A 123 9.11 9.58 1.37
C LEU A 123 8.75 8.20 1.95
N GLY A 124 7.58 8.08 2.58
CA GLY A 124 7.10 6.78 3.05
C GLY A 124 6.87 5.78 1.91
N HIS A 125 6.60 6.20 0.68
CA HIS A 125 6.53 5.30 -0.48
C HIS A 125 7.92 4.95 -0.99
N TYR A 126 8.82 5.93 -1.09
CA TYR A 126 10.21 5.74 -1.50
C TYR A 126 10.92 4.70 -0.64
N TYR A 127 10.96 4.91 0.68
CA TYR A 127 11.68 4.03 1.61
C TYR A 127 11.08 2.62 1.66
N ARG A 128 9.78 2.47 1.44
CA ARG A 128 9.15 1.15 1.27
C ARG A 128 9.68 0.43 0.03
N ILE A 129 9.82 1.14 -1.09
CA ILE A 129 10.25 0.55 -2.36
C ILE A 129 11.75 0.22 -2.33
N THR A 130 12.56 1.07 -1.70
CA THR A 130 14.02 0.88 -1.58
C THR A 130 14.41 -0.08 -0.45
N GLY A 131 13.47 -0.50 0.40
CA GLY A 131 13.71 -1.45 1.48
C GLY A 131 14.37 -0.86 2.73
N ASP A 132 14.37 0.47 2.88
CA ASP A 132 14.79 1.14 4.12
C ASP A 132 13.63 1.14 5.13
N ASN A 133 13.60 0.07 5.93
CA ASN A 133 12.53 -0.19 6.88
C ASN A 133 12.48 0.85 8.01
N GLU A 134 13.63 1.38 8.45
CA GLU A 134 13.71 2.37 9.53
C GLU A 134 13.11 3.70 9.11
N SER A 135 13.52 4.19 7.93
CA SER A 135 12.94 5.42 7.36
C SER A 135 11.47 5.20 7.00
N TRP A 136 11.10 4.02 6.48
CA TRP A 136 9.71 3.73 6.13
C TRP A 136 8.79 3.85 7.34
N ILE A 137 9.07 3.16 8.45
CA ILE A 137 8.21 3.24 9.65
C ILE A 137 8.19 4.66 10.22
N LYS A 138 9.33 5.35 10.26
CA LYS A 138 9.44 6.73 10.73
C LYS A 138 8.48 7.67 9.99
N TYR A 139 8.49 7.63 8.65
CA TYR A 139 7.62 8.52 7.85
C TYR A 139 6.14 8.12 7.90
N ARG A 140 5.81 6.83 8.03
CA ARG A 140 4.41 6.41 8.25
C ARG A 140 3.89 6.87 9.62
N HIS A 141 4.70 6.78 10.67
CA HIS A 141 4.35 7.30 11.98
C HIS A 141 4.17 8.82 11.97
N ARG A 142 5.08 9.57 11.32
CA ARG A 142 4.96 11.04 11.16
C ARG A 142 3.69 11.44 10.42
N LEU A 143 3.29 10.70 9.38
CA LEU A 143 2.04 10.94 8.67
C LEU A 143 0.81 10.74 9.57
N VAL A 144 0.78 9.68 10.40
CA VAL A 144 -0.30 9.48 11.39
C VAL A 144 -0.34 10.64 12.38
N LYS A 145 0.81 11.05 12.92
CA LYS A 145 0.89 12.19 13.84
C LYS A 145 0.44 13.51 13.21
N LEU A 146 0.78 13.75 11.94
CA LEU A 146 0.30 14.92 11.21
C LEU A 146 -1.22 14.92 11.10
N MET A 147 -1.83 13.80 10.69
CA MET A 147 -3.30 13.68 10.62
C MET A 147 -3.95 13.93 11.99
N GLU A 148 -3.31 13.48 13.07
CA GLU A 148 -3.79 13.61 14.45
C GLU A 148 -3.48 14.97 15.10
N SER A 149 -2.73 15.85 14.42
CA SER A 149 -2.41 17.19 14.94
C SER A 149 -3.64 18.10 15.06
N GLY A 150 -4.74 17.76 14.40
CA GLY A 150 -6.01 18.49 14.51
C GLY A 150 -7.21 17.67 14.08
N LYS A 151 -8.28 17.69 14.89
CA LYS A 151 -9.54 16.95 14.60
C LYS A 151 -10.15 17.31 13.24
N LYS A 152 -9.96 18.56 12.76
CA LYS A 152 -10.44 19.02 11.45
C LYS A 152 -9.87 18.18 10.30
N TYR A 153 -8.59 17.82 10.36
CA TYR A 153 -7.92 17.09 9.28
C TYR A 153 -8.47 15.67 9.12
N ILE A 154 -8.75 14.99 10.23
CA ILE A 154 -9.40 13.68 10.23
C ILE A 154 -10.83 13.79 9.72
N LYS A 155 -11.59 14.80 10.18
CA LYS A 155 -12.99 15.00 9.77
C LYS A 155 -13.12 15.29 8.27
N GLU A 156 -12.23 16.10 7.72
CA GLU A 156 -12.21 16.43 6.29
C GLU A 156 -11.67 15.27 5.43
N ASN A 157 -10.73 14.47 5.97
CA ASN A 157 -10.02 13.44 5.21
C ASN A 157 -10.06 12.05 5.88
N PRO A 158 -11.25 11.50 6.20
CA PRO A 158 -11.36 10.24 6.94
C PRO A 158 -10.75 9.06 6.18
N ARG A 159 -10.82 9.07 4.85
CA ARG A 159 -10.19 8.06 3.98
C ARG A 159 -8.67 8.09 4.09
N SER A 160 -8.07 9.29 4.07
CA SER A 160 -6.62 9.46 4.20
C SER A 160 -6.13 9.03 5.57
N TYR A 161 -6.92 9.25 6.62
CA TYR A 161 -6.59 8.79 7.97
C TYR A 161 -6.58 7.26 8.08
N ILE A 162 -7.62 6.58 7.56
CA ILE A 162 -7.66 5.11 7.48
C ILE A 162 -6.43 4.57 6.73
N MET A 163 -6.07 5.18 5.61
CA MET A 163 -4.89 4.77 4.84
C MET A 163 -3.57 5.02 5.58
N ALA A 164 -3.44 6.14 6.29
CA ALA A 164 -2.26 6.45 7.10
C ALA A 164 -2.06 5.41 8.22
N LEU A 165 -3.14 5.06 8.93
CA LEU A 165 -3.13 4.01 9.94
C LEU A 165 -2.77 2.64 9.34
N ASN A 166 -3.41 2.25 8.24
CA ASN A 166 -3.11 0.99 7.56
C ASN A 166 -1.64 0.87 7.11
N ASN A 167 -1.09 1.95 6.56
CA ASN A 167 0.30 1.94 6.09
C ASN A 167 1.29 1.88 7.27
N TYR A 168 0.98 2.55 8.38
CA TYR A 168 1.78 2.43 9.59
C TYR A 168 1.67 1.04 10.24
N LEU A 169 0.47 0.43 10.25
CA LEU A 169 0.25 -0.94 10.72
C LEU A 169 1.07 -1.97 9.92
N ASN A 170 1.09 -1.86 8.59
CA ASN A 170 1.93 -2.71 7.75
C ASN A 170 3.43 -2.52 8.05
N ALA A 171 3.87 -1.28 8.27
CA ALA A 171 5.25 -1.01 8.68
C ALA A 171 5.58 -1.62 10.06
N CYS A 172 4.64 -1.54 11.02
CA CYS A 172 4.79 -2.17 12.33
C CYS A 172 4.92 -3.69 12.23
N ILE A 173 4.12 -4.35 11.37
CA ILE A 173 4.24 -5.79 11.13
C ILE A 173 5.62 -6.13 10.58
N LEU A 174 6.09 -5.44 9.54
CA LEU A 174 7.37 -5.77 8.89
C LEU A 174 8.56 -5.54 9.83
N THR A 175 8.53 -4.45 10.60
CA THR A 175 9.59 -4.07 11.54
C THR A 175 9.46 -4.73 12.92
N LYS A 176 8.47 -5.62 13.10
CA LYS A 176 8.18 -6.32 14.35
C LYS A 176 7.85 -5.40 15.54
N ASN A 177 7.37 -4.18 15.29
CA ASN A 177 6.89 -3.27 16.33
C ASN A 177 5.44 -3.59 16.73
N PHE A 178 5.25 -4.74 17.38
CA PHE A 178 3.92 -5.28 17.68
C PHE A 178 3.16 -4.50 18.76
N GLY A 179 3.85 -3.83 19.68
CA GLY A 179 3.21 -2.98 20.70
C GLY A 179 2.51 -1.77 20.08
N ASP A 180 3.12 -1.14 19.07
CA ASP A 180 2.49 -0.06 18.32
C ASP A 180 1.40 -0.58 17.36
N PHE A 181 1.57 -1.80 16.85
CA PHE A 181 0.55 -2.45 16.02
C PHE A 181 -0.78 -2.58 16.76
N ASP A 182 -0.79 -3.18 17.96
CA ASP A 182 -2.03 -3.43 18.71
C ASP A 182 -2.77 -2.12 19.05
N LYS A 183 -2.03 -1.11 19.51
CA LYS A 183 -2.58 0.22 19.82
C LYS A 183 -3.16 0.91 18.57
N THR A 184 -2.48 0.80 17.45
CA THR A 184 -2.89 1.44 16.19
C THR A 184 -4.07 0.71 15.55
N LEU A 185 -4.14 -0.62 15.68
CA LEU A 185 -5.25 -1.43 15.15
C LEU A 185 -6.52 -1.16 15.95
N ASP A 186 -6.43 -1.09 17.28
CA ASP A 186 -7.54 -0.68 18.14
C ASP A 186 -8.03 0.73 17.76
N ARG A 187 -7.11 1.66 17.50
CA ARG A 187 -7.46 3.01 17.02
C ARG A 187 -8.22 2.98 15.69
N LEU A 188 -7.75 2.20 14.72
CA LEU A 188 -8.41 2.03 13.41
C LEU A 188 -9.84 1.47 13.59
N LYS A 189 -9.98 0.40 14.39
CA LYS A 189 -11.28 -0.23 14.69
C LYS A 189 -12.23 0.73 15.42
N LYS A 190 -11.75 1.47 16.42
CA LYS A 190 -12.55 2.48 17.13
C LYS A 190 -12.99 3.60 16.20
N PHE A 191 -12.10 4.10 15.34
CA PHE A 191 -12.43 5.10 14.34
C PHE A 191 -13.48 4.58 13.35
N SER A 192 -13.40 3.31 12.93
CA SER A 192 -14.34 2.76 11.94
C SER A 192 -15.76 2.58 12.46
N LYS A 193 -15.98 2.44 13.78
CA LYS A 193 -17.31 2.27 14.38
C LYS A 193 -18.30 3.36 13.98
N GLN A 194 -17.82 4.59 13.72
CA GLN A 194 -18.69 5.70 13.34
C GLN A 194 -19.38 5.49 11.97
N PHE A 195 -18.89 4.55 11.15
CA PHE A 195 -19.40 4.23 9.82
C PHE A 195 -20.32 3.00 9.80
N GLU A 196 -20.32 2.20 10.86
CA GLU A 196 -21.02 0.91 10.90
C GLU A 196 -22.54 1.07 10.77
N GLY A 197 -23.18 0.21 9.97
CA GLY A 197 -24.63 0.19 9.77
C GLY A 197 -25.20 1.35 8.94
N LYS A 198 -24.38 2.34 8.60
CA LYS A 198 -24.79 3.54 7.85
C LYS A 198 -24.62 3.35 6.35
N LYS A 199 -25.71 3.38 5.59
CA LYS A 199 -25.71 3.09 4.14
C LYS A 199 -24.82 4.05 3.36
N GLU A 200 -24.77 5.32 3.73
CA GLU A 200 -23.95 6.35 3.11
C GLU A 200 -22.43 6.11 3.28
N PHE A 201 -22.02 5.29 4.25
CA PHE A 201 -20.63 4.94 4.49
C PHE A 201 -20.24 3.54 3.99
N LEU A 202 -21.06 2.89 3.17
CA LEU A 202 -20.83 1.51 2.73
C LEU A 202 -19.48 1.31 2.02
N GLU A 203 -19.04 2.25 1.18
CA GLU A 203 -17.71 2.18 0.55
C GLU A 203 -16.60 2.18 1.62
N MET A 204 -16.75 3.02 2.64
CA MET A 204 -15.76 3.14 3.71
C MET A 204 -15.74 1.88 4.58
N GLN A 205 -16.91 1.36 4.95
CA GLN A 205 -17.04 0.08 5.67
C GLN A 205 -16.37 -1.07 4.90
N SER A 206 -16.64 -1.17 3.59
CA SER A 206 -16.05 -2.21 2.74
C SER A 206 -14.53 -2.09 2.65
N ARG A 207 -13.99 -0.86 2.66
CA ARG A 207 -12.54 -0.61 2.63
C ARG A 207 -11.90 -0.99 3.95
N VAL A 208 -12.50 -0.59 5.08
CA VAL A 208 -12.02 -0.98 6.40
C VAL A 208 -12.02 -2.50 6.54
N PHE A 209 -13.07 -3.18 6.10
CA PHE A 209 -13.13 -4.65 6.07
C PHE A 209 -11.91 -5.26 5.35
N LEU A 210 -11.63 -4.83 4.12
CA LEU A 210 -10.50 -5.35 3.34
C LEU A 210 -9.16 -5.14 4.06
N LEU A 211 -8.94 -3.93 4.59
CA LEU A 211 -7.68 -3.56 5.22
C LEU A 211 -7.49 -4.30 6.55
N VAL A 212 -8.50 -4.33 7.41
CA VAL A 212 -8.42 -4.99 8.72
C VAL A 212 -8.24 -6.50 8.55
N SER A 213 -8.98 -7.13 7.64
CA SER A 213 -8.84 -8.58 7.38
C SER A 213 -7.45 -8.93 6.86
N ASP A 214 -6.89 -8.12 5.95
CA ASP A 214 -5.53 -8.32 5.44
C ASP A 214 -4.49 -8.17 6.56
N LEU A 215 -4.62 -7.12 7.40
CA LEU A 215 -3.72 -6.84 8.51
C LEU A 215 -3.74 -7.94 9.58
N GLU A 216 -4.92 -8.44 9.95
CA GLU A 216 -5.06 -9.48 10.98
C GLU A 216 -4.48 -10.82 10.53
N LEU A 217 -4.75 -11.21 9.28
CA LEU A 217 -4.13 -12.39 8.68
C LEU A 217 -2.60 -12.22 8.60
N ASN A 218 -2.12 -11.06 8.12
CA ASN A 218 -0.68 -10.79 8.01
C ASN A 218 0.01 -10.82 9.38
N TYR A 219 -0.60 -10.20 10.40
CA TYR A 219 -0.08 -10.21 11.75
C TYR A 219 0.00 -11.64 12.32
N CYS A 220 -1.04 -12.45 12.15
CA CYS A 220 -1.02 -13.85 12.60
C CYS A 220 0.07 -14.66 11.88
N ILE A 221 0.23 -14.47 10.57
CA ILE A 221 1.29 -15.14 9.80
C ILE A 221 2.68 -14.71 10.30
N LYS A 222 2.93 -13.41 10.47
CA LYS A 222 4.25 -12.88 10.87
C LYS A 222 4.60 -13.12 12.34
N THR A 223 3.61 -13.43 13.17
CA THR A 223 3.80 -13.82 14.57
C THR A 223 3.68 -15.34 14.79
N ASN A 224 3.59 -16.13 13.71
CA ASN A 224 3.46 -17.59 13.73
C ASN A 224 2.27 -18.13 14.54
N ARG A 225 1.19 -17.34 14.68
CA ARG A 225 -0.06 -17.71 15.36
C ARG A 225 -1.03 -18.41 14.41
N PHE A 226 -0.57 -19.50 13.83
CA PHE A 226 -1.26 -20.19 12.73
C PHE A 226 -2.61 -20.79 13.16
N GLU A 227 -2.77 -21.12 14.44
CA GLU A 227 -4.02 -21.61 15.03
C GLU A 227 -5.22 -20.65 14.83
N ASN A 228 -4.95 -19.34 14.65
CA ASN A 228 -6.01 -18.35 14.44
C ASN A 228 -6.41 -18.19 12.96
N LEU A 229 -5.63 -18.74 12.01
CA LEU A 229 -5.83 -18.47 10.59
C LEU A 229 -7.16 -18.99 10.06
N ILE A 230 -7.58 -20.20 10.45
CA ILE A 230 -8.84 -20.79 9.98
C ILE A 230 -10.03 -19.87 10.32
N LYS A 231 -10.07 -19.37 11.56
CA LYS A 231 -11.10 -18.43 12.00
C LYS A 231 -11.07 -17.15 11.18
N LEU A 232 -9.89 -16.53 11.01
CA LEU A 232 -9.75 -15.29 10.27
C LEU A 232 -10.10 -15.42 8.78
N ILE A 233 -9.83 -16.58 8.17
CA ILE A 233 -10.25 -16.89 6.81
C ILE A 233 -11.79 -16.92 6.72
N ASN A 234 -12.46 -17.62 7.65
CA ASN A 234 -13.92 -17.70 7.67
C ASN A 234 -14.58 -16.33 7.93
N ASP A 235 -13.97 -15.50 8.79
CA ASP A 235 -14.41 -14.12 9.04
C ASP A 235 -14.27 -13.27 7.77
N ALA A 236 -13.17 -13.43 7.03
CA ALA A 236 -12.95 -12.74 5.75
C ALA A 236 -13.94 -13.18 4.66
N GLU A 237 -14.24 -14.49 4.57
CA GLU A 237 -15.28 -15.04 3.68
C GLU A 237 -16.66 -14.46 4.00
N SER A 238 -17.02 -14.40 5.28
CA SER A 238 -18.26 -13.77 5.75
C SER A 238 -18.32 -12.29 5.38
N GLY A 239 -17.20 -11.57 5.50
CA GLY A 239 -17.08 -10.19 5.05
C GLY A 239 -17.22 -10.02 3.53
N PHE A 240 -16.75 -10.98 2.72
CA PHE A 240 -17.01 -10.99 1.28
C PHE A 240 -18.47 -11.25 0.95
N VAL A 241 -19.20 -12.06 1.71
CA VAL A 241 -20.66 -12.21 1.53
C VAL A 241 -21.35 -10.86 1.80
N LYS A 242 -20.97 -10.17 2.88
CA LYS A 242 -21.58 -8.90 3.30
C LYS A 242 -21.26 -7.73 2.35
N PHE A 243 -20.01 -7.58 1.95
CA PHE A 243 -19.53 -6.40 1.21
C PHE A 243 -19.13 -6.69 -0.23
N GLY A 244 -18.86 -7.95 -0.58
CA GLY A 244 -18.13 -8.34 -1.79
C GLY A 244 -18.80 -7.93 -3.09
N ILE A 245 -20.14 -7.96 -3.19
CA ILE A 245 -20.85 -7.55 -4.40
C ILE A 245 -20.59 -6.07 -4.75
N LYS A 246 -20.31 -5.22 -3.75
CA LYS A 246 -20.08 -3.78 -3.93
C LYS A 246 -18.61 -3.41 -4.09
N ILE A 247 -17.71 -4.37 -3.91
CA ILE A 247 -16.27 -4.17 -4.05
C ILE A 247 -15.86 -4.70 -5.43
N ALA A 248 -15.28 -3.84 -6.27
CA ALA A 248 -14.67 -4.28 -7.52
C ALA A 248 -13.61 -5.36 -7.26
N GLU A 249 -13.57 -6.42 -8.07
CA GLU A 249 -12.62 -7.54 -7.89
C GLU A 249 -11.16 -7.08 -7.80
N SER A 250 -10.78 -6.03 -8.53
CA SER A 250 -9.43 -5.45 -8.48
C SER A 250 -9.04 -4.93 -7.09
N ARG A 251 -10.01 -4.51 -6.27
CA ARG A 251 -9.76 -4.05 -4.89
C ARG A 251 -9.62 -5.21 -3.90
N LYS A 252 -9.97 -6.44 -4.27
CA LYS A 252 -9.93 -7.62 -3.39
C LYS A 252 -8.61 -8.39 -3.46
N ILE A 253 -7.78 -8.11 -4.47
CA ILE A 253 -6.57 -8.86 -4.80
C ILE A 253 -5.63 -9.07 -3.61
N SER A 254 -5.35 -8.02 -2.81
CA SER A 254 -4.47 -8.16 -1.65
C SER A 254 -5.01 -9.17 -0.65
N LEU A 255 -6.31 -9.08 -0.32
CA LEU A 255 -6.93 -9.99 0.62
C LEU A 255 -7.07 -11.40 0.05
N TYR A 256 -7.35 -11.56 -1.25
CA TYR A 256 -7.31 -12.87 -1.91
C TYR A 256 -5.92 -13.51 -1.82
N ASN A 257 -4.85 -12.74 -2.09
CA ASN A 257 -3.48 -13.21 -1.95
C ASN A 257 -3.16 -13.60 -0.50
N ARG A 258 -3.67 -12.84 0.46
CA ARG A 258 -3.47 -13.09 1.89
C ARG A 258 -4.18 -14.36 2.34
N ILE A 259 -5.45 -14.53 1.97
CA ILE A 259 -6.23 -15.74 2.28
C ILE A 259 -5.61 -16.96 1.61
N ALA A 260 -5.19 -16.86 0.35
CA ALA A 260 -4.53 -17.97 -0.33
C ALA A 260 -3.26 -18.43 0.42
N TYR A 261 -2.44 -17.48 0.90
CA TYR A 261 -1.26 -17.84 1.67
C TYR A 261 -1.61 -18.41 3.05
N ALA A 262 -2.61 -17.85 3.72
CA ALA A 262 -3.09 -18.39 5.00
C ALA A 262 -3.64 -19.82 4.85
N ALA A 263 -4.44 -20.08 3.81
CA ALA A 263 -5.00 -21.39 3.49
C ALA A 263 -3.90 -22.40 3.15
N PHE A 264 -2.87 -21.98 2.42
CA PHE A 264 -1.67 -22.80 2.17
C PHE A 264 -0.98 -23.20 3.48
N LEU A 265 -0.79 -22.26 4.42
CA LEU A 265 -0.17 -22.53 5.71
C LEU A 265 -1.02 -23.46 6.60
N THR A 266 -2.34 -23.48 6.42
CA THR A 266 -3.22 -24.41 7.15
C THR A 266 -3.43 -25.74 6.43
N GLY A 267 -2.78 -25.97 5.28
CA GLY A 267 -2.93 -27.18 4.47
C GLY A 267 -4.22 -27.26 3.64
N ASP A 268 -5.01 -26.18 3.59
CA ASP A 268 -6.22 -26.09 2.77
C ASP A 268 -5.84 -25.61 1.36
N TYR A 269 -5.29 -26.54 0.58
CA TYR A 269 -4.78 -26.23 -0.76
C TYR A 269 -5.90 -25.89 -1.76
N ASP A 270 -7.09 -26.49 -1.63
CA ASP A 270 -8.22 -26.19 -2.50
C ASP A 270 -8.67 -24.73 -2.34
N LYS A 271 -8.79 -24.25 -1.10
CA LYS A 271 -9.11 -22.85 -0.83
C LYS A 271 -8.00 -21.91 -1.32
N SER A 272 -6.73 -22.31 -1.15
CA SER A 272 -5.60 -21.56 -1.69
C SER A 272 -5.68 -21.41 -3.22
N ILE A 273 -5.91 -22.52 -3.93
CA ILE A 273 -6.10 -22.55 -5.39
C ILE A 273 -7.30 -21.69 -5.80
N TYR A 274 -8.42 -21.78 -5.10
CA TYR A 274 -9.62 -20.99 -5.37
C TYR A 274 -9.29 -19.49 -5.41
N TYR A 275 -8.68 -18.96 -4.34
CA TYR A 275 -8.36 -17.53 -4.25
C TYR A 275 -7.26 -17.09 -5.21
N LEU A 276 -6.28 -17.95 -5.52
CA LEU A 276 -5.28 -17.66 -6.55
C LEU A 276 -5.92 -17.57 -7.93
N ASN A 277 -6.84 -18.47 -8.26
CA ASN A 277 -7.57 -18.44 -9.52
C ASN A 277 -8.44 -17.19 -9.67
N ARG A 278 -9.01 -16.66 -8.57
CA ARG A 278 -9.71 -15.36 -8.58
C ARG A 278 -8.81 -14.23 -9.06
N ILE A 279 -7.51 -14.27 -8.75
CA ILE A 279 -6.52 -13.28 -9.20
C ILE A 279 -6.07 -13.58 -10.63
N ILE A 280 -5.70 -14.84 -10.91
CA ILE A 280 -5.15 -15.28 -12.20
C ILE A 280 -6.12 -15.01 -13.36
N ASN A 281 -7.42 -15.25 -13.13
CA ASN A 281 -8.47 -15.11 -14.14
C ASN A 281 -9.06 -13.70 -14.23
N LEU A 282 -8.58 -12.76 -13.41
CA LEU A 282 -9.10 -11.40 -13.40
C LEU A 282 -8.53 -10.61 -14.58
N ASN A 283 -9.31 -10.51 -15.66
CA ASN A 283 -8.92 -9.75 -16.85
C ASN A 283 -9.19 -8.25 -16.65
N ASN A 284 -8.30 -7.56 -15.92
CA ASN A 284 -8.36 -6.12 -15.78
C ASN A 284 -6.99 -5.48 -16.02
N PRO A 285 -6.84 -4.65 -17.08
CA PRO A 285 -5.56 -4.03 -17.43
C PRO A 285 -5.05 -3.02 -16.40
N ALA A 286 -5.90 -2.59 -15.45
CA ALA A 286 -5.49 -1.72 -14.36
C ALA A 286 -4.79 -2.47 -13.21
N ILE A 287 -4.77 -3.81 -13.25
CA ILE A 287 -4.04 -4.61 -12.25
C ILE A 287 -2.57 -4.62 -12.62
N GLU A 288 -1.73 -4.37 -11.63
CA GLU A 288 -0.29 -4.48 -11.77
C GLU A 288 0.10 -5.90 -12.21
N PRO A 289 0.88 -6.07 -13.31
CA PRO A 289 1.28 -7.39 -13.80
C PRO A 289 1.89 -8.27 -12.73
N GLU A 290 2.61 -7.67 -11.78
CA GLU A 290 3.24 -8.34 -10.65
C GLU A 290 2.26 -9.17 -9.81
N GLN A 291 1.03 -8.69 -9.60
CA GLN A 291 0.01 -9.41 -8.82
C GLN A 291 -0.36 -10.74 -9.50
N HIS A 292 -0.49 -10.73 -10.83
CA HIS A 292 -0.75 -11.95 -11.60
C HIS A 292 0.46 -12.88 -11.61
N ILE A 293 1.68 -12.34 -11.69
CA ILE A 293 2.91 -13.11 -11.68
C ILE A 293 3.04 -13.88 -10.36
N PHE A 294 2.90 -13.18 -9.23
CA PHE A 294 2.96 -13.82 -7.92
C PHE A 294 1.86 -14.85 -7.72
N ALA A 295 0.62 -14.55 -8.14
CA ALA A 295 -0.47 -15.50 -8.03
C ALA A 295 -0.21 -16.78 -8.85
N ARG A 296 0.34 -16.66 -10.07
CA ARG A 296 0.70 -17.79 -10.92
C ARG A 296 1.83 -18.62 -10.33
N ILE A 297 2.93 -17.99 -9.90
CA ILE A 297 4.06 -18.70 -9.29
C ILE A 297 3.62 -19.42 -8.02
N ARG A 298 2.84 -18.74 -7.16
CA ARG A 298 2.30 -19.38 -5.95
C ARG A 298 1.35 -20.52 -6.30
N SER A 299 0.51 -20.36 -7.32
CA SER A 299 -0.39 -21.44 -7.79
C SER A 299 0.37 -22.69 -8.22
N LEU A 300 1.52 -22.55 -8.90
CA LEU A 300 2.37 -23.70 -9.22
C LEU A 300 2.83 -24.46 -7.96
N ILE A 301 3.25 -23.73 -6.92
CA ILE A 301 3.67 -24.33 -5.64
C ILE A 301 2.49 -25.03 -4.97
N VAL A 302 1.33 -24.38 -4.91
CA VAL A 302 0.15 -24.94 -4.25
C VAL A 302 -0.33 -26.20 -4.97
N HIS A 303 -0.36 -26.20 -6.31
CA HIS A 303 -0.69 -27.41 -7.07
C HIS A 303 0.33 -28.52 -6.83
N TYR A 304 1.61 -28.19 -6.77
CA TYR A 304 2.66 -29.15 -6.45
C TYR A 304 2.47 -29.76 -5.05
N GLU A 305 2.19 -28.94 -4.03
CA GLU A 305 1.93 -29.40 -2.66
C GLU A 305 0.65 -30.22 -2.53
N ALA A 306 -0.37 -29.91 -3.34
CA ALA A 306 -1.61 -30.66 -3.40
C ALA A 306 -1.49 -31.99 -4.16
N GLY A 307 -0.32 -32.30 -4.76
CA GLY A 307 -0.15 -33.50 -5.58
C GLY A 307 -0.82 -33.43 -6.96
N ASN A 308 -1.23 -32.23 -7.41
CA ASN A 308 -1.91 -32.00 -8.68
C ASN A 308 -0.92 -31.98 -9.87
N PHE A 309 -0.10 -33.03 -10.00
CA PHE A 309 1.03 -33.06 -10.94
C PHE A 309 0.59 -32.98 -12.41
N ASP A 310 -0.56 -33.58 -12.76
CA ASP A 310 -1.13 -33.57 -14.12
C ASP A 310 -1.43 -32.15 -14.63
N LEU A 311 -1.70 -31.21 -13.73
CA LEU A 311 -2.01 -29.82 -14.09
C LEU A 311 -0.76 -28.94 -14.22
N LEU A 312 0.40 -29.38 -13.73
CA LEU A 312 1.58 -28.54 -13.62
C LEU A 312 2.23 -28.28 -14.97
N GLU A 313 2.31 -29.26 -15.88
CA GLU A 313 2.94 -29.07 -17.18
C GLU A 313 2.26 -27.93 -17.96
N TYR A 314 0.94 -27.98 -18.04
CA TYR A 314 0.14 -26.92 -18.66
C TYR A 314 0.31 -25.58 -17.93
N SER A 315 0.24 -25.59 -16.60
CA SER A 315 0.31 -24.38 -15.78
C SER A 315 1.68 -23.69 -15.89
N ILE A 316 2.77 -24.44 -16.00
CA ILE A 316 4.12 -23.91 -16.23
C ILE A 316 4.20 -23.26 -17.61
N LYS A 317 3.71 -23.92 -18.67
CA LYS A 317 3.68 -23.36 -20.04
C LYS A 317 2.83 -22.08 -20.11
N SER A 318 1.69 -22.05 -19.43
CA SER A 318 0.82 -20.87 -19.33
C SER A 318 1.50 -19.72 -18.58
N THR A 319 2.13 -20.02 -17.45
CA THR A 319 2.85 -19.05 -16.63
C THR A 319 4.05 -18.46 -17.36
N LYS A 320 4.87 -19.28 -18.02
CA LYS A 320 5.99 -18.84 -18.85
C LYS A 320 5.56 -17.85 -19.93
N ARG A 321 4.52 -18.19 -20.71
CA ARG A 321 3.96 -17.30 -21.75
C ARG A 321 3.51 -15.96 -21.19
N PHE A 322 2.87 -15.96 -20.01
CA PHE A 322 2.45 -14.72 -19.35
C PHE A 322 3.65 -13.85 -18.93
N LEU A 323 4.69 -14.46 -18.35
CA LEU A 323 5.90 -13.74 -17.90
C LEU A 323 6.67 -13.13 -19.06
N GLU A 324 6.83 -13.88 -20.16
CA GLU A 324 7.49 -13.43 -21.38
C GLU A 324 6.73 -12.26 -22.02
N LYS A 325 5.40 -12.37 -22.17
CA LYS A 325 4.54 -11.30 -22.71
C LYS A 325 4.69 -9.99 -21.92
N ASN A 326 4.81 -10.08 -20.60
CA ASN A 326 4.92 -8.90 -19.73
C ASN A 326 6.37 -8.42 -19.52
N LYS A 327 7.38 -9.09 -20.11
CA LYS A 327 8.81 -8.81 -19.91
C LYS A 327 9.23 -8.86 -18.43
N ARG A 328 8.71 -9.85 -17.70
CA ARG A 328 8.89 -10.00 -16.24
C ARG A 328 9.37 -11.40 -15.84
N ILE A 329 10.11 -12.07 -16.71
CA ILE A 329 10.69 -13.40 -16.44
C ILE A 329 12.08 -13.26 -15.79
N PHE A 330 12.12 -12.98 -14.49
CA PHE A 330 13.38 -12.80 -13.76
C PHE A 330 13.97 -14.15 -13.32
N ARG A 331 15.10 -14.11 -12.61
CA ARG A 331 15.84 -15.32 -12.24
C ARG A 331 15.00 -16.16 -11.28
N PHE A 332 14.31 -15.49 -10.36
CA PHE A 332 13.44 -16.13 -9.38
C PHE A 332 12.33 -16.97 -10.03
N GLU A 333 11.55 -16.41 -10.96
CA GLU A 333 10.43 -17.14 -11.56
C GLU A 333 10.91 -18.31 -12.42
N LYS A 334 12.04 -18.15 -13.12
CA LYS A 334 12.69 -19.25 -13.88
C LYS A 334 13.11 -20.39 -12.97
N LEU A 335 13.67 -20.06 -11.80
CA LEU A 335 14.14 -21.03 -10.83
C LEU A 335 13.00 -21.89 -10.30
N ILE A 336 11.88 -21.27 -9.91
CA ILE A 336 10.70 -22.00 -9.41
C ILE A 336 10.09 -22.88 -10.51
N MET A 337 9.88 -22.35 -11.72
CA MET A 337 9.34 -23.16 -12.81
C MET A 337 10.25 -24.34 -13.16
N LYS A 338 11.58 -24.12 -13.18
CA LYS A 338 12.56 -25.19 -13.42
C LYS A 338 12.49 -26.27 -12.34
N PHE A 339 12.49 -25.86 -11.07
CA PHE A 339 12.38 -26.79 -9.95
C PHE A 339 11.12 -27.65 -10.06
N ILE A 340 9.95 -27.04 -10.29
CA ILE A 340 8.69 -27.77 -10.37
C ILE A 340 8.71 -28.73 -11.56
N SER A 341 9.20 -28.31 -12.73
CA SER A 341 9.37 -29.20 -13.89
C SER A 341 10.26 -30.40 -13.59
N GLU A 342 11.37 -30.22 -12.86
CA GLU A 342 12.26 -31.31 -12.46
C GLU A 342 11.57 -32.23 -11.43
N ALA A 343 10.96 -31.65 -10.40
CA ALA A 343 10.39 -32.37 -9.25
C ALA A 343 9.17 -33.24 -9.59
N VAL A 344 8.44 -32.94 -10.68
CA VAL A 344 7.32 -33.78 -11.14
C VAL A 344 7.79 -35.14 -11.64
N ASN A 345 9.04 -35.27 -12.11
CA ASN A 345 9.60 -36.54 -12.58
C ASN A 345 10.05 -37.47 -11.44
N TYR A 346 10.02 -36.99 -10.20
CA TYR A 346 10.42 -37.74 -9.01
C TYR A 346 9.19 -37.93 -8.13
N PRO A 347 8.47 -39.07 -8.27
CA PRO A 347 7.23 -39.30 -7.54
C PRO A 347 7.45 -39.41 -6.03
N GLU A 348 8.58 -39.98 -5.58
CA GLU A 348 8.88 -40.06 -4.16
C GLU A 348 9.48 -38.76 -3.60
N GLU A 349 9.08 -38.40 -2.38
CA GLU A 349 9.66 -37.26 -1.65
C GLU A 349 11.13 -37.48 -1.28
N SER A 350 11.53 -38.73 -1.03
CA SER A 350 12.93 -39.16 -0.80
C SER A 350 13.86 -38.71 -1.91
N ASP A 351 13.43 -38.89 -3.15
CA ASP A 351 14.23 -38.63 -4.35
C ASP A 351 14.38 -37.13 -4.64
N ARG A 352 13.51 -36.31 -4.05
CA ARG A 352 13.47 -34.86 -4.25
C ARG A 352 14.35 -34.09 -3.26
N LYS A 353 14.92 -34.76 -2.25
CA LYS A 353 15.74 -34.11 -1.22
C LYS A 353 16.90 -33.30 -1.82
N GLU A 354 17.59 -33.84 -2.82
CA GLU A 354 18.69 -33.14 -3.49
C GLU A 354 18.20 -31.96 -4.34
N LEU A 355 17.02 -32.07 -4.97
CA LEU A 355 16.39 -30.95 -5.69
C LEU A 355 16.03 -29.80 -4.74
N TYR A 356 15.51 -30.10 -3.55
CA TYR A 356 15.23 -29.05 -2.55
C TYR A 356 16.50 -28.38 -2.02
N LYS A 357 17.57 -29.15 -1.77
CA LYS A 357 18.87 -28.58 -1.36
C LYS A 357 19.43 -27.65 -2.43
N LYS A 358 19.38 -28.08 -3.70
CA LYS A 358 19.79 -27.26 -4.84
C LYS A 358 18.95 -25.99 -4.94
N LEU A 359 17.62 -26.11 -4.89
CA LEU A 359 16.73 -24.96 -4.90
C LEU A 359 17.02 -23.99 -3.76
N LYS A 360 17.23 -24.49 -2.53
CA LYS A 360 17.60 -23.67 -1.38
C LYS A 360 18.88 -22.86 -1.64
N ASN A 361 19.92 -23.52 -2.16
CA ASN A 361 21.19 -22.85 -2.47
C ASN A 361 21.01 -21.78 -3.56
N ASP A 362 20.28 -22.11 -4.63
CA ASP A 362 20.00 -21.18 -5.73
C ASP A 362 19.20 -19.96 -5.25
N ILE A 363 18.17 -20.15 -4.40
CA ILE A 363 17.39 -19.06 -3.80
C ILE A 363 18.25 -18.21 -2.87
N THR A 364 19.12 -18.84 -2.07
CA THR A 364 20.03 -18.11 -1.17
C THR A 364 20.97 -17.22 -1.96
N GLY A 365 21.45 -17.67 -3.12
CA GLY A 365 22.25 -16.86 -4.04
C GLY A 365 21.52 -15.62 -4.60
N LEU A 366 20.19 -15.68 -4.72
CA LEU A 366 19.37 -14.53 -5.17
C LEU A 366 19.08 -13.50 -4.07
N MET A 367 19.27 -13.85 -2.79
CA MET A 367 18.96 -12.93 -1.67
C MET A 367 19.81 -11.66 -1.67
N ASN A 368 21.03 -11.73 -2.20
CA ASN A 368 21.94 -10.59 -2.29
C ASN A 368 21.60 -9.67 -3.47
N ASP A 369 20.72 -10.10 -4.38
CA ASP A 369 20.24 -9.27 -5.48
C ASP A 369 19.10 -8.38 -5.00
N ARG A 370 19.34 -7.07 -4.97
CA ARG A 370 18.37 -6.07 -4.53
C ARG A 370 17.07 -6.07 -5.33
N PHE A 371 17.08 -6.59 -6.55
CA PHE A 371 15.89 -6.64 -7.41
C PHE A 371 15.08 -7.93 -7.22
N GLU A 372 15.66 -8.97 -6.65
CA GLU A 372 14.98 -10.24 -6.36
C GLU A 372 14.50 -10.33 -4.90
N LYS A 373 15.13 -9.57 -3.99
CA LYS A 373 14.80 -9.55 -2.56
C LYS A 373 13.31 -9.30 -2.28
N ASN A 374 12.68 -8.38 -3.00
CA ASN A 374 11.27 -8.03 -2.83
C ASN A 374 10.30 -9.20 -3.10
N VAL A 375 10.70 -10.16 -3.95
CA VAL A 375 9.90 -11.35 -4.26
C VAL A 375 9.94 -12.34 -3.10
N LEU A 376 11.11 -12.48 -2.49
CA LEU A 376 11.34 -13.40 -1.37
C LEU A 376 10.57 -12.98 -0.11
N GLU A 377 10.14 -11.72 -0.02
CA GLU A 377 9.28 -11.25 1.06
C GLU A 377 7.81 -11.70 0.92
N GLN A 378 7.36 -12.05 -0.29
CA GLN A 378 5.97 -12.40 -0.60
C GLN A 378 5.62 -13.87 -0.30
N PHE A 379 6.62 -14.76 -0.28
CA PHE A 379 6.47 -16.16 0.13
C PHE A 379 7.81 -16.64 0.66
N ASP A 380 7.82 -17.27 1.84
CA ASP A 380 9.07 -17.70 2.47
C ASP A 380 9.54 -19.04 1.87
N PHE A 381 10.12 -18.95 0.67
CA PHE A 381 10.61 -20.11 -0.08
C PHE A 381 11.71 -20.87 0.65
N LEU A 382 12.51 -20.18 1.47
CA LEU A 382 13.56 -20.82 2.25
C LEU A 382 12.95 -21.68 3.36
N SER A 383 11.95 -21.17 4.07
CA SER A 383 11.25 -21.96 5.08
C SER A 383 10.46 -23.10 4.45
N TRP A 384 9.85 -22.89 3.28
CA TRP A 384 9.20 -23.96 2.53
C TRP A 384 10.19 -25.07 2.13
N THR A 385 11.30 -24.73 1.45
CA THR A 385 12.31 -25.72 1.04
C THR A 385 12.96 -26.45 2.22
N GLU A 386 13.27 -25.74 3.30
CA GLU A 386 13.81 -26.36 4.52
C GLU A 386 12.83 -27.30 5.20
N SER A 387 11.53 -26.95 5.22
CA SER A 387 10.50 -27.82 5.78
C SER A 387 10.46 -29.18 5.06
N LYS A 388 10.61 -29.17 3.73
CA LYS A 388 10.70 -30.38 2.91
C LYS A 388 11.95 -31.20 3.18
N ILE A 389 13.11 -30.54 3.30
CA ILE A 389 14.37 -31.22 3.63
C ILE A 389 14.31 -31.90 5.00
N LYS A 390 13.66 -31.26 5.97
CA LYS A 390 13.52 -31.74 7.36
C LYS A 390 12.31 -32.64 7.59
N LYS A 391 11.44 -32.81 6.60
CA LYS A 391 10.18 -33.57 6.69
C LYS A 391 9.26 -33.07 7.83
N ILE A 392 9.13 -31.76 7.94
CA ILE A 392 8.19 -31.09 8.83
C ILE A 392 7.29 -30.16 8.01
N THR A 393 6.21 -29.69 8.60
CA THR A 393 5.33 -28.72 7.94
C THR A 393 5.99 -27.35 7.86
N MET A 394 5.61 -26.53 6.87
CA MET A 394 6.10 -25.15 6.78
C MET A 394 5.76 -24.30 8.02
N PRO A 395 4.55 -24.38 8.62
CA PRO A 395 4.25 -23.77 9.91
C PRO A 395 5.22 -24.13 11.04
N GLU A 396 5.60 -25.41 11.17
CA GLU A 396 6.58 -25.85 12.16
C GLU A 396 7.96 -25.24 11.87
N MET A 397 8.40 -25.23 10.61
CA MET A 397 9.67 -24.61 10.22
C MET A 397 9.71 -23.11 10.51
N LEU A 398 8.60 -22.39 10.27
CA LEU A 398 8.49 -20.96 10.58
C LEU A 398 8.56 -20.69 12.09
N LYS A 399 7.96 -21.55 12.92
CA LYS A 399 8.09 -21.48 14.39
C LYS A 399 9.54 -21.73 14.83
N LEU A 400 10.21 -22.72 14.24
CA LEU A 400 11.60 -23.06 14.56
C LEU A 400 12.62 -21.96 14.20
N LYS A 401 12.35 -21.14 13.17
CA LYS A 401 13.23 -19.99 12.81
C LYS A 401 13.01 -18.75 13.67
N ALA A 402 11.87 -18.68 14.34
CA ALA A 402 11.50 -17.54 15.17
C ALA A 402 11.89 -17.72 16.65
N ALA A 403 12.07 -18.97 17.08
CA ALA A 403 12.77 -19.33 18.32
C ALA A 403 14.28 -19.12 18.14
#